data_AF-A0A1L9WIG7-F1
#
_entry.id   AF-A0A1L9WIG7-F1
#
_cell.length_a   1.000
_cell.length_b   1.000
_cell.length_c   1.000
_cell.angle_alpha   90.00
_cell.angle_beta   90.00
_cell.angle_gamma   90.00
#
_symmetry.space_group_name_H-M   'P 1'
#
loop_
_entity.id
_entity.type
_entity.pdbx_description
1 polymer ?
#
loop_
_entity_poly.entity_id
_entity_poly.type
_entity_poly.pdbx_seq_one_letter_code
_entity_poly.pdbx_strand_id
1 'polypeptide(L)'
;MSLFKRKGEDKDADSFRGSFSIPASRSEWVRLATQSRLIGKSLHDLVKLGSGSKVTKKQFVLFRAVWPRPEKFSHILNDKAKYHLNEVWDDAEQLVAKSVEIQNYFSLVESPDGLGALAEGQPGWPGSWALVLKWQKRCPPNDEAVTNVALITFLDAVSNLIPQANFEVTIVRVAFEATFKTCSYKALTDGGIWIKDDIDDVRAIAEVKKGPRRDNSDRIRMQETAEIVGWLKSAKPWNNVFGGYKILFAQDGHQAWLVFGKPTTSYPAYLAGGTHTHDTFLDMTTYGPFKLSVREHIKTLCVLSAAVMLRIKRALQVQ
;
A
#
# COMPACT_ATOMS: atom_id res chain seq x y z
N MET A 1 -46.67 -30.35 13.50
CA MET A 1 -46.06 -30.06 12.18
C MET A 1 -45.04 -28.96 12.35
N SER A 2 -43.75 -29.32 12.44
CA SER A 2 -42.64 -28.36 12.52
C SER A 2 -42.11 -28.12 11.11
N LEU A 3 -42.33 -26.91 10.59
CA LEU A 3 -41.80 -26.45 9.32
C LEU A 3 -40.31 -26.13 9.47
N PHE A 4 -39.46 -27.09 9.13
CA PHE A 4 -38.04 -26.84 8.87
C PHE A 4 -37.92 -25.87 7.69
N LYS A 5 -37.67 -24.58 7.99
CA LYS A 5 -37.15 -23.63 7.00
C LYS A 5 -35.79 -24.14 6.52
N ARG A 6 -35.73 -24.62 5.27
CA ARG A 6 -34.46 -24.85 4.56
C ARG A 6 -33.66 -23.54 4.60
N LYS A 7 -32.50 -23.57 5.25
CA LYS A 7 -31.47 -22.53 5.18
C LYS A 7 -31.08 -22.41 3.71
N GLY A 8 -31.47 -21.32 3.05
CA GLY A 8 -31.11 -21.09 1.64
C GLY A 8 -29.59 -21.16 1.49
N GLU A 9 -29.11 -21.83 0.43
CA GLU A 9 -27.70 -21.84 0.09
C GLU A 9 -27.19 -20.40 0.01
N ASP A 10 -26.16 -20.09 0.80
CA ASP A 10 -25.48 -18.80 0.73
C ASP A 10 -24.80 -18.69 -0.65
N LYS A 11 -25.46 -18.03 -1.60
CA LYS A 11 -25.02 -17.87 -2.98
C LYS A 11 -23.62 -17.22 -3.08
N ASP A 12 -23.24 -16.48 -2.04
CA ASP A 12 -21.95 -15.78 -1.92
C ASP A 12 -21.00 -16.42 -0.89
N ALA A 13 -21.32 -17.62 -0.38
CA ALA A 13 -20.32 -18.43 0.32
C ALA A 13 -19.06 -18.54 -0.55
N ASP A 14 -17.88 -18.49 0.08
CA ASP A 14 -16.55 -18.53 -0.57
C ASP A 14 -16.24 -19.88 -1.26
N SER A 15 -17.28 -20.64 -1.57
CA SER A 15 -17.30 -21.66 -2.62
C SER A 15 -16.85 -21.04 -3.95
N PHE A 16 -15.62 -21.36 -4.33
CA PHE A 16 -15.00 -20.93 -5.58
C PHE A 16 -14.92 -22.13 -6.52
N ARG A 17 -15.41 -21.98 -7.75
CA ARG A 17 -15.30 -23.04 -8.76
C ARG A 17 -13.93 -22.96 -9.45
N GLY A 18 -13.19 -24.06 -9.40
CA GLY A 18 -11.85 -24.16 -9.95
C GLY A 18 -10.75 -23.75 -8.96
N SER A 19 -9.51 -23.74 -9.43
CA SER A 19 -8.36 -23.25 -8.67
C SER A 19 -8.34 -21.73 -8.66
N PHE A 20 -8.11 -21.14 -7.48
CA PHE A 20 -7.90 -19.70 -7.35
C PHE A 20 -6.41 -19.39 -7.36
N SER A 21 -6.04 -18.34 -8.10
CA SER A 21 -4.71 -17.72 -8.05
C SER A 21 -4.86 -16.23 -8.36
N ILE A 22 -4.01 -15.40 -7.79
CA ILE A 22 -3.94 -13.99 -8.16
C ILE A 22 -3.44 -13.86 -9.60
N PRO A 23 -4.18 -13.23 -10.53
CA PRO A 23 -3.79 -13.16 -11.93
C PRO A 23 -2.67 -12.14 -12.14
N ALA A 24 -1.61 -12.53 -12.83
CA ALA A 24 -0.50 -11.65 -13.20
C ALA A 24 -0.73 -10.89 -14.51
N SER A 25 -1.76 -11.26 -15.26
CA SER A 25 -2.11 -10.65 -16.54
C SER A 25 -3.62 -10.65 -16.79
N ARG A 26 -4.06 -9.89 -17.79
CA ARG A 26 -5.47 -9.79 -18.19
C ARG A 26 -5.95 -11.13 -18.74
N SER A 27 -5.11 -11.83 -19.50
CA SER A 27 -5.41 -13.18 -20.01
C SER A 27 -5.60 -14.20 -18.88
N GLU A 28 -4.76 -14.15 -17.84
CA GLU A 28 -4.95 -14.98 -16.65
C GLU A 28 -6.22 -14.63 -15.89
N TRP A 29 -6.54 -13.34 -15.77
CA TRP A 29 -7.81 -12.89 -15.19
C TRP A 29 -9.01 -13.40 -15.98
N VAL A 30 -9.00 -13.30 -17.32
CA VAL A 30 -10.09 -13.80 -18.18
C VAL A 30 -10.29 -15.30 -17.98
N ARG A 31 -9.19 -16.08 -17.94
CA ARG A 31 -9.26 -17.52 -17.66
C ARG A 31 -9.89 -17.79 -16.29
N LEU A 32 -9.42 -17.10 -15.25
CA LEU A 32 -9.93 -17.24 -13.88
C LEU A 32 -11.42 -16.90 -13.79
N ALA A 33 -11.82 -15.75 -14.33
CA ALA A 33 -13.22 -15.29 -14.35
C ALA A 33 -14.12 -16.23 -15.17
N THR A 34 -13.62 -16.82 -16.26
CA THR A 34 -14.37 -17.80 -17.06
C THR A 34 -14.62 -19.08 -16.26
N GLN A 35 -13.58 -19.64 -15.65
CA GLN A 35 -13.66 -20.86 -14.83
C GLN A 35 -14.60 -20.67 -13.63
N SER A 36 -14.60 -19.49 -13.02
CA SER A 36 -15.43 -19.16 -11.88
C SER A 36 -16.83 -18.64 -12.26
N ARG A 37 -17.19 -18.57 -13.55
CA ARG A 37 -18.47 -18.04 -14.07
C ARG A 37 -18.76 -16.59 -13.61
N LEU A 38 -17.72 -15.76 -13.61
CA LEU A 38 -17.76 -14.33 -13.24
C LEU A 38 -17.54 -13.39 -14.43
N ILE A 39 -17.34 -13.92 -15.65
CA ILE A 39 -17.34 -13.09 -16.87
C ILE A 39 -18.65 -12.32 -16.98
N GLY A 40 -18.56 -11.03 -17.31
CA GLY A 40 -19.69 -10.12 -17.45
C GLY A 40 -20.32 -9.65 -16.13
N LYS A 41 -19.86 -10.16 -14.98
CA LYS A 41 -20.32 -9.71 -13.66
C LYS A 41 -19.46 -8.58 -13.12
N SER A 42 -20.00 -7.88 -12.14
CA SER A 42 -19.37 -6.79 -11.42
C SER A 42 -19.58 -6.90 -9.91
N LEU A 43 -18.91 -6.04 -9.15
CA LEU A 43 -19.15 -5.91 -7.70
C LEU A 43 -20.61 -5.54 -7.36
N HIS A 44 -21.33 -4.91 -8.29
CA HIS A 44 -22.76 -4.57 -8.13
C HIS A 44 -23.69 -5.79 -8.18
N ASP A 45 -23.22 -6.93 -8.67
CA ASP A 45 -24.00 -8.16 -8.79
C ASP A 45 -23.87 -9.08 -7.55
N LEU A 46 -22.99 -8.74 -6.61
CA LEU A 46 -22.82 -9.47 -5.36
C LEU A 46 -23.85 -9.01 -4.32
N VAL A 47 -24.37 -9.95 -3.53
CA VAL A 47 -25.28 -9.63 -2.41
C VAL A 47 -24.52 -9.39 -1.11
N LYS A 48 -23.28 -9.89 -1.02
CA LYS A 48 -22.40 -9.65 0.13
C LYS A 48 -20.94 -9.49 -0.29
N LEU A 49 -20.25 -8.59 0.39
CA LEU A 49 -18.80 -8.41 0.28
C LEU A 49 -18.12 -8.71 1.61
N GLY A 50 -16.91 -9.26 1.55
CA GLY A 50 -16.03 -9.33 2.69
C GLY A 50 -15.40 -7.96 2.97
N SER A 51 -15.03 -7.70 4.23
CA SER A 51 -14.20 -6.55 4.59
C SER A 51 -12.83 -6.63 3.89
N GLY A 52 -12.06 -5.53 3.89
CA GLY A 52 -10.72 -5.51 3.28
C GLY A 52 -9.80 -6.64 3.73
N SER A 53 -9.82 -7.01 5.01
CA SER A 53 -9.05 -8.12 5.57
C SER A 53 -9.65 -9.53 5.35
N LYS A 54 -10.87 -9.61 4.79
CA LYS A 54 -11.65 -10.84 4.58
C LYS A 54 -12.23 -10.91 3.17
N VAL A 55 -11.52 -10.38 2.19
CA VAL A 55 -11.93 -10.39 0.77
C VAL A 55 -12.17 -11.83 0.32
N THR A 56 -13.33 -12.08 -0.28
CA THR A 56 -13.64 -13.39 -0.86
C THR A 56 -12.98 -13.54 -2.23
N LYS A 57 -12.80 -14.78 -2.71
CA LYS A 57 -12.19 -15.01 -4.02
C LYS A 57 -13.04 -14.42 -5.15
N LYS A 58 -14.37 -14.51 -5.05
CA LYS A 58 -15.31 -13.91 -6.02
C LYS A 58 -15.18 -12.39 -6.04
N GLN A 59 -15.14 -11.75 -4.87
CA GLN A 59 -14.93 -10.31 -4.73
C GLN A 59 -13.60 -9.89 -5.36
N PHE A 60 -12.52 -10.62 -5.10
CA PHE A 60 -11.21 -10.32 -5.68
C PHE A 60 -11.20 -10.41 -7.21
N VAL A 61 -11.79 -11.46 -7.80
CA VAL A 61 -11.92 -11.56 -9.26
C VAL A 61 -12.69 -10.34 -9.80
N LEU A 62 -13.72 -9.89 -9.09
CA LEU A 62 -14.52 -8.73 -9.48
C LEU A 62 -13.86 -7.38 -9.16
N PHE A 63 -12.76 -7.33 -8.41
CA PHE A 63 -11.89 -6.15 -8.41
C PHE A 63 -11.14 -5.98 -9.73
N ARG A 64 -11.05 -7.02 -10.58
CA ARG A 64 -10.33 -6.94 -11.86
C ARG A 64 -8.91 -6.39 -11.69
N ALA A 65 -8.25 -6.77 -10.60
CA ALA A 65 -6.89 -6.40 -10.33
C ALA A 65 -5.92 -7.42 -10.93
N VAL A 66 -4.84 -6.95 -11.53
CA VAL A 66 -3.76 -7.79 -12.03
C VAL A 66 -2.46 -7.47 -11.29
N TRP A 67 -1.78 -8.52 -10.83
CA TRP A 67 -0.56 -8.46 -10.01
C TRP A 67 0.57 -9.23 -10.67
N PRO A 68 1.37 -8.59 -11.55
CA PRO A 68 2.64 -9.14 -12.01
C PRO A 68 3.57 -9.49 -10.84
N ARG A 69 4.65 -10.21 -11.13
CA ARG A 69 5.69 -10.47 -10.13
C ARG A 69 6.26 -9.15 -9.62
N PRO A 70 6.58 -9.04 -8.32
CA PRO A 70 7.23 -7.85 -7.79
C PRO A 70 8.54 -7.56 -8.53
N GLU A 71 8.74 -6.29 -8.86
CA GLU A 71 9.99 -5.75 -9.38
C GLU A 71 11.03 -5.64 -8.26
N LYS A 72 12.31 -5.73 -8.64
CA LYS A 72 13.40 -5.48 -7.70
C LYS A 72 13.30 -4.04 -7.18
N PHE A 73 13.64 -3.84 -5.91
CA PHE A 73 13.61 -2.53 -5.29
C PHE A 73 14.38 -1.46 -6.08
N SER A 74 15.51 -1.82 -6.71
CA SER A 74 16.34 -0.90 -7.51
C SER A 74 15.71 -0.49 -8.84
N HIS A 75 14.74 -1.25 -9.38
CA HIS A 75 14.09 -0.90 -10.65
C HIS A 75 13.25 0.38 -10.54
N ILE A 76 12.86 0.81 -9.32
CA ILE A 76 12.19 2.09 -9.11
C ILE A 76 13.01 3.28 -9.64
N LEU A 77 14.33 3.17 -9.69
CA LEU A 77 15.22 4.21 -10.20
C LEU A 77 15.02 4.45 -11.70
N ASN A 78 14.65 3.41 -12.44
CA ASN A 78 14.31 3.49 -13.86
C ASN A 78 12.87 3.97 -14.06
N ASP A 79 11.97 3.54 -13.17
CA ASP A 79 10.53 3.77 -13.30
C ASP A 79 10.03 5.04 -12.60
N LYS A 80 10.87 5.79 -11.87
CA LYS A 80 10.47 7.00 -11.14
C LYS A 80 9.67 8.01 -11.97
N ALA A 81 9.95 8.12 -13.27
CA ALA A 81 9.22 8.99 -14.19
C ALA A 81 7.75 8.57 -14.40
N LYS A 82 7.45 7.26 -14.35
CA LYS A 82 6.08 6.71 -14.43
C LYS A 82 5.15 7.26 -13.34
N TYR A 83 5.74 7.67 -12.22
CA TYR A 83 5.06 8.13 -11.00
C TYR A 83 5.27 9.62 -10.74
N HIS A 84 5.82 10.38 -11.70
CA HIS A 84 6.21 11.79 -11.56
C HIS A 84 7.21 12.06 -10.42
N LEU A 85 7.96 11.06 -9.97
CA LEU A 85 8.93 11.21 -8.89
C LEU A 85 10.26 11.80 -9.39
N ASN A 86 10.57 11.68 -10.68
CA ASN A 86 11.74 12.30 -11.30
C ASN A 86 11.77 13.82 -11.12
N GLU A 87 10.60 14.46 -11.02
CA GLU A 87 10.48 15.92 -10.85
C GLU A 87 11.02 16.43 -9.50
N VAL A 88 11.16 15.54 -8.51
CA VAL A 88 11.57 15.87 -7.13
C VAL A 88 12.66 14.92 -6.59
N TRP A 89 13.19 14.05 -7.45
CA TRP A 89 14.11 12.99 -7.03
C TRP A 89 15.44 13.55 -6.52
N ASP A 90 16.02 14.49 -7.26
CA ASP A 90 17.30 15.12 -6.90
C ASP A 90 17.17 15.90 -5.57
N ASP A 91 16.03 16.56 -5.35
CA ASP A 91 15.73 17.23 -4.09
C ASP A 91 15.63 16.22 -2.92
N ALA A 92 14.98 15.08 -3.14
CA ALA A 92 14.88 14.01 -2.16
C ALA A 92 16.26 13.44 -1.80
N GLU A 93 17.10 13.17 -2.80
CA GLU A 93 18.48 12.72 -2.59
C GLU A 93 19.29 13.74 -1.79
N GLN A 94 19.16 15.03 -2.12
CA GLN A 94 19.85 16.10 -1.40
C GLN A 94 19.39 16.22 0.05
N LEU A 95 18.09 16.12 0.34
CA LEU A 95 17.56 16.17 1.71
C LEU A 95 18.12 15.01 2.56
N VAL A 96 18.10 13.79 2.00
CA VAL A 96 18.63 12.60 2.66
C VAL A 96 20.14 12.71 2.86
N ALA A 97 20.89 13.18 1.86
CA ALA A 97 22.34 13.30 1.92
C ALA A 97 22.83 14.37 2.91
N LYS A 98 22.12 15.50 3.03
CA LYS A 98 22.50 16.61 3.92
C LYS A 98 22.21 16.33 5.40
N SER A 99 21.33 15.37 5.71
CA SER A 99 20.95 15.05 7.10
C SER A 99 22.03 14.21 7.79
N VAL A 100 22.73 14.82 8.75
CA VAL A 100 23.73 14.14 9.59
C VAL A 100 23.10 12.99 10.38
N GLU A 101 21.91 13.19 10.94
CA GLU A 101 21.18 12.15 11.68
C GLU A 101 20.91 10.90 10.84
N ILE A 102 20.53 11.09 9.57
CA ILE A 102 20.30 10.00 8.64
C ILE A 102 21.61 9.29 8.27
N GLN A 103 22.69 10.04 8.04
CA GLN A 103 23.98 9.41 7.73
C GLN A 103 24.49 8.57 8.91
N ASN A 104 24.29 9.06 10.14
CA ASN A 104 24.56 8.31 11.36
C ASN A 104 23.68 7.05 11.44
N TYR A 105 22.38 7.18 11.20
CA TYR A 105 21.45 6.05 11.14
C TYR A 105 21.90 4.99 10.11
N PHE A 106 22.27 5.40 8.89
CA PHE A 106 22.75 4.49 7.84
C PHE A 106 24.02 3.74 8.25
N SER A 107 24.91 4.35 9.05
CA SER A 107 26.10 3.67 9.57
C SER A 107 25.77 2.56 10.57
N LEU A 108 24.59 2.61 11.18
CA LEU A 108 24.13 1.67 12.20
C LEU A 108 23.18 0.58 11.66
N VAL A 109 22.61 0.73 10.46
CA VAL A 109 21.61 -0.22 9.89
C VAL A 109 22.10 -1.66 9.88
N GLU A 110 23.35 -1.89 9.50
CA GLU A 110 23.94 -3.24 9.39
C GLU A 110 24.57 -3.71 10.71
N SER A 111 24.62 -2.86 11.74
CA SER A 111 25.17 -3.15 13.06
C SER A 111 24.38 -2.44 14.17
N PRO A 112 23.09 -2.73 14.32
CA PRO A 112 22.18 -1.94 15.16
C PRO A 112 22.46 -2.05 16.66
N ASP A 113 23.23 -3.04 17.10
CA ASP A 113 23.72 -3.17 18.48
C ASP A 113 24.64 -2.01 18.88
N GLY A 114 25.32 -1.38 17.92
CA GLY A 114 26.18 -0.22 18.14
C GLY A 114 25.44 0.98 18.74
N LEU A 115 24.11 1.09 18.55
CA LEU A 115 23.31 2.17 19.14
C LEU A 115 23.38 2.18 20.67
N GLY A 116 23.49 1.01 21.32
CA GLY A 116 23.53 0.92 22.78
C GLY A 116 24.80 1.49 23.41
N ALA A 117 25.87 1.65 22.62
CA ALA A 117 27.13 2.23 23.06
C ALA A 117 27.21 3.75 22.88
N LEU A 118 26.20 4.36 22.23
CA LEU A 118 26.17 5.79 21.93
C LEU A 118 25.26 6.51 22.93
N ALA A 119 25.76 7.59 23.52
CA ALA A 119 24.93 8.53 24.28
C ALA A 119 24.31 9.58 23.34
N GLU A 120 23.13 10.07 23.71
CA GLU A 120 22.46 11.16 22.99
C GLU A 120 23.36 12.41 22.93
N GLY A 121 23.47 13.01 21.74
CA GLY A 121 24.32 14.18 21.49
C GLY A 121 25.79 13.87 21.16
N GLN A 122 26.25 12.62 21.27
CA GLN A 122 27.61 12.24 20.83
C GLN A 122 27.72 12.18 19.30
N PRO A 123 28.92 12.38 18.73
CA PRO A 123 29.17 12.10 17.32
C PRO A 123 28.73 10.67 16.96
N GLY A 124 27.99 10.52 15.86
CA GLY A 124 27.43 9.23 15.46
C GLY A 124 26.05 8.91 16.04
N TRP A 125 25.53 9.69 16.99
CA TRP A 125 24.14 9.55 17.44
C TRP A 125 23.18 9.91 16.29
N PRO A 126 22.21 9.04 15.95
CA PRO A 126 21.30 9.27 14.83
C PRO A 126 20.10 10.17 15.19
N GLY A 127 20.09 10.80 16.36
CA GLY A 127 19.03 11.70 16.79
C GLY A 127 17.65 11.02 16.79
N SER A 128 16.68 11.65 16.14
CA SER A 128 15.31 11.13 16.00
C SER A 128 15.25 9.74 15.35
N TRP A 129 16.23 9.41 14.49
CA TRP A 129 16.33 8.12 13.82
C TRP A 129 16.79 6.98 14.73
N ALA A 130 17.20 7.26 15.97
CA ALA A 130 17.46 6.22 16.97
C ALA A 130 16.20 5.39 17.24
N LEU A 131 15.01 6.01 17.28
CA LEU A 131 13.74 5.30 17.46
C LEU A 131 13.39 4.42 16.27
N VAL A 132 13.62 4.91 15.04
CA VAL A 132 13.46 4.13 13.81
C VAL A 132 14.28 2.85 13.89
N LEU A 133 15.57 2.96 14.20
CA LEU A 133 16.47 1.81 14.31
C LEU A 133 16.03 0.83 15.41
N LYS A 134 15.62 1.35 16.59
CA LYS A 134 15.11 0.53 17.69
C LYS A 134 13.90 -0.31 17.26
N TRP A 135 12.94 0.26 16.54
CA TRP A 135 11.74 -0.46 16.11
C TRP A 135 12.01 -1.42 14.96
N GLN A 136 12.83 -1.04 13.99
CA GLN A 136 13.24 -1.93 12.90
C GLN A 136 14.01 -3.16 13.40
N LYS A 137 14.93 -2.98 14.36
CA LYS A 137 15.63 -4.10 15.03
C LYS A 137 14.66 -5.02 15.77
N ARG A 138 13.61 -4.44 16.35
CA ARG A 138 12.62 -5.17 17.15
C ARG A 138 11.57 -5.87 16.34
N CYS A 139 11.40 -5.58 15.04
CA CYS A 139 10.42 -6.21 14.15
C CYS A 139 10.52 -7.74 14.26
N PRO A 140 9.74 -8.37 15.15
CA PRO A 140 9.88 -9.78 15.41
C PRO A 140 9.12 -10.51 14.31
N PRO A 141 9.36 -11.81 14.10
CA PRO A 141 8.59 -12.59 13.14
C PRO A 141 7.08 -12.73 13.50
N ASN A 142 6.54 -12.05 14.54
CA ASN A 142 5.21 -12.33 15.07
C ASN A 142 4.40 -11.16 15.69
N ASP A 143 4.84 -9.90 15.63
CA ASP A 143 4.05 -8.76 16.17
C ASP A 143 3.76 -7.71 15.09
N GLU A 144 2.48 -7.60 14.74
CA GLU A 144 1.99 -6.67 13.71
C GLU A 144 2.00 -5.23 14.22
N ALA A 145 1.77 -5.00 15.52
CA ALA A 145 1.80 -3.67 16.11
C ALA A 145 3.23 -3.11 16.12
N VAL A 146 4.23 -3.94 16.41
CA VAL A 146 5.65 -3.53 16.30
C VAL A 146 6.02 -3.22 14.85
N THR A 147 5.53 -4.02 13.89
CA THR A 147 5.76 -3.78 12.46
C THR A 147 5.12 -2.46 12.01
N ASN A 148 3.91 -2.16 12.50
CA ASN A 148 3.21 -0.89 12.26
C ASN A 148 4.04 0.29 12.79
N VAL A 149 4.41 0.26 14.07
CA VAL A 149 5.20 1.34 14.68
C VAL A 149 6.52 1.55 13.94
N ALA A 150 7.19 0.47 13.53
CA ALA A 150 8.43 0.58 12.74
C ALA A 150 8.22 1.31 11.41
N LEU A 151 7.18 0.97 10.64
CA LEU A 151 6.89 1.63 9.36
C LEU A 151 6.47 3.09 9.57
N ILE A 152 5.56 3.35 10.51
CA ILE A 152 5.04 4.70 10.74
C ILE A 152 6.12 5.62 11.30
N THR A 153 6.93 5.18 12.27
CA THR A 153 8.05 6.00 12.78
C THR A 153 9.09 6.26 11.68
N PHE A 154 9.32 5.30 10.77
CA PHE A 154 10.20 5.53 9.61
C PHE A 154 9.63 6.61 8.67
N LEU A 155 8.35 6.51 8.29
CA LEU A 155 7.71 7.48 7.41
C LEU A 155 7.63 8.86 8.07
N ASP A 156 7.32 8.94 9.35
CA ASP A 156 7.29 10.19 10.11
C ASP A 156 8.67 10.86 10.15
N ALA A 157 9.73 10.09 10.43
CA ALA A 157 11.10 10.60 10.41
C ALA A 157 11.52 11.12 9.02
N VAL A 158 11.10 10.46 7.94
CA VAL A 158 11.30 10.98 6.57
C VAL A 158 10.50 12.26 6.35
N SER A 159 9.26 12.33 6.84
CA SER A 159 8.40 13.50 6.66
C SER A 159 8.96 14.75 7.32
N ASN A 160 9.65 14.59 8.45
CA ASN A 160 10.32 15.67 9.17
C ASN A 160 11.51 16.29 8.40
N LEU A 161 11.98 15.65 7.32
CA LEU A 161 12.94 16.26 6.39
C LEU A 161 12.29 17.30 5.46
N ILE A 162 10.97 17.27 5.32
CA ILE A 162 10.25 18.08 4.35
C ILE A 162 9.80 19.38 5.04
N PRO A 163 10.44 20.53 4.76
CA PRO A 163 10.09 21.78 5.42
C PRO A 163 8.68 22.21 5.02
N GLN A 164 7.90 22.74 5.98
CA GLN A 164 6.54 23.25 5.73
C GLN A 164 5.65 22.22 5.01
N ALA A 165 5.68 20.97 5.47
CA ALA A 165 4.79 19.93 4.96
C ALA A 165 3.33 20.25 5.37
N ASN A 166 2.46 20.38 4.36
CA ASN A 166 1.01 20.52 4.52
C ASN A 166 0.31 19.15 4.57
N PHE A 167 1.04 18.11 4.95
CA PHE A 167 0.56 16.74 5.14
C PHE A 167 1.18 16.20 6.43
N GLU A 168 0.62 15.11 6.94
CA GLU A 168 1.18 14.40 8.09
C GLU A 168 1.08 12.88 7.90
N VAL A 169 1.99 12.16 8.54
CA VAL A 169 1.96 10.70 8.63
C VAL A 169 1.10 10.32 9.83
N THR A 170 0.19 9.37 9.64
CA THR A 170 -0.75 8.96 10.69
C THR A 170 -0.65 7.46 10.98
N ILE A 171 -0.68 7.12 12.27
CA ILE A 171 -0.90 5.75 12.77
C ILE A 171 -2.41 5.42 12.87
N VAL A 172 -3.27 6.44 12.75
CA VAL A 172 -4.72 6.23 12.78
C VAL A 172 -5.11 5.48 11.51
N ARG A 173 -5.87 4.41 11.69
CA ARG A 173 -6.36 3.59 10.59
C ARG A 173 -7.21 4.44 9.64
N VAL A 174 -6.84 4.46 8.37
CA VAL A 174 -7.63 5.11 7.33
C VAL A 174 -8.73 4.16 6.89
N ALA A 175 -9.96 4.65 6.85
CA ALA A 175 -11.13 3.87 6.55
C ALA A 175 -11.71 4.22 5.18
N PHE A 176 -11.83 3.23 4.31
CA PHE A 176 -12.53 3.41 3.03
C PHE A 176 -13.78 2.54 2.98
N GLU A 177 -14.92 3.18 2.72
CA GLU A 177 -16.17 2.49 2.47
C GLU A 177 -16.51 2.54 0.98
N ALA A 178 -16.63 1.36 0.38
CA ALA A 178 -17.03 1.20 -1.01
C ALA A 178 -18.43 0.62 -1.09
N THR A 179 -19.37 1.47 -1.51
CA THR A 179 -20.78 1.12 -1.66
C THR A 179 -21.14 0.84 -3.11
N PHE A 180 -21.77 -0.32 -3.33
CA PHE A 180 -22.30 -0.79 -4.60
C PHE A 180 -23.82 -0.93 -4.51
N LYS A 181 -24.47 -1.48 -5.55
CA LYS A 181 -25.92 -1.47 -5.68
C LYS A 181 -26.65 -2.10 -4.48
N THR A 182 -26.19 -3.26 -4.03
CA THR A 182 -26.85 -4.09 -3.01
C THR A 182 -26.00 -4.36 -1.78
N CYS A 183 -24.74 -3.92 -1.79
CA CYS A 183 -23.77 -4.24 -0.75
C CYS A 183 -22.70 -3.14 -0.64
N SER A 184 -22.02 -3.10 0.49
CA SER A 184 -20.81 -2.32 0.69
C SER A 184 -19.75 -3.16 1.38
N TYR A 185 -18.50 -2.68 1.36
CA TYR A 185 -17.46 -3.18 2.25
C TYR A 185 -16.63 -2.03 2.80
N LYS A 186 -16.03 -2.27 3.95
CA LYS A 186 -15.06 -1.38 4.58
C LYS A 186 -13.66 -1.99 4.50
N ALA A 187 -12.70 -1.20 4.05
CA ALA A 187 -11.27 -1.49 4.16
C ALA A 187 -10.67 -0.55 5.22
N LEU A 188 -9.84 -1.10 6.09
CA LEU A 188 -9.14 -0.35 7.13
C LEU A 188 -7.65 -0.57 6.90
N THR A 189 -6.91 0.51 6.73
CA THR A 189 -5.45 0.46 6.61
C THR A 189 -4.81 0.50 7.99
N ASP A 190 -3.49 0.31 8.05
CA ASP A 190 -2.69 0.42 9.27
C ASP A 190 -2.11 1.82 9.51
N GLY A 191 -2.37 2.75 8.59
CA GLY A 191 -1.97 4.15 8.66
C GLY A 191 -1.97 4.79 7.28
N GLY A 192 -1.30 5.94 7.14
CA GLY A 192 -1.20 6.62 5.86
C GLY A 192 -0.60 8.02 5.95
N ILE A 193 -0.79 8.77 4.87
CA ILE A 193 -0.42 10.17 4.73
C ILE A 193 -1.64 10.92 4.22
N TRP A 194 -2.11 11.94 4.94
CA TRP A 194 -3.21 12.81 4.55
C TRP A 194 -2.81 14.27 4.58
N ILE A 195 -3.61 15.15 3.97
CA ILE A 195 -3.41 16.60 4.02
C ILE A 195 -3.82 17.14 5.39
N LYS A 196 -3.03 18.08 5.92
CA LYS A 196 -3.38 18.77 7.17
C LYS A 196 -4.68 19.52 6.98
N ASP A 197 -5.53 19.48 8.00
CA ASP A 197 -6.87 20.10 7.99
C ASP A 197 -7.88 19.48 7.00
N ASP A 198 -7.49 18.43 6.25
CA ASP A 198 -8.37 17.61 5.40
C ASP A 198 -7.95 16.13 5.46
N ILE A 199 -8.34 15.46 6.54
CA ILE A 199 -8.00 14.05 6.81
C ILE A 199 -8.61 13.09 5.77
N ASP A 200 -9.63 13.52 5.03
CA ASP A 200 -10.27 12.72 3.98
C ASP A 200 -9.46 12.79 2.67
N ASP A 201 -8.60 13.81 2.50
CA ASP A 201 -7.64 13.90 1.40
C ASP A 201 -6.38 13.09 1.68
N VAL A 202 -6.56 11.77 1.64
CA VAL A 202 -5.51 10.78 1.73
C VAL A 202 -4.65 10.82 0.46
N ARG A 203 -3.32 10.80 0.62
CA ARG A 203 -2.32 10.86 -0.45
C ARG A 203 -1.47 9.59 -0.60
N ALA A 204 -1.31 8.83 0.48
CA ALA A 204 -0.75 7.49 0.48
C ALA A 204 -1.30 6.70 1.67
N ILE A 205 -1.28 5.37 1.59
CA ILE A 205 -1.72 4.49 2.70
C ILE A 205 -0.58 3.59 3.16
N ALA A 206 -0.69 3.10 4.38
CA ALA A 206 0.26 2.15 4.97
C ALA A 206 -0.47 0.85 5.37
N GLU A 207 0.14 -0.29 5.09
CA GLU A 207 -0.38 -1.62 5.44
C GLU A 207 0.75 -2.51 5.98
N VAL A 208 0.52 -3.25 7.06
CA VAL A 208 1.57 -4.08 7.66
C VAL A 208 1.15 -5.52 7.94
N LYS A 209 2.14 -6.42 7.96
CA LYS A 209 2.00 -7.80 8.41
C LYS A 209 3.20 -8.22 9.25
N LYS A 210 2.93 -9.00 10.29
CA LYS A 210 3.95 -9.50 11.23
C LYS A 210 4.99 -10.48 10.66
N GLY A 211 4.83 -10.94 9.42
CA GLY A 211 5.68 -11.99 8.82
C GLY A 211 5.99 -11.72 7.36
N PRO A 212 6.88 -12.50 6.73
CA PRO A 212 7.32 -12.23 5.36
C PRO A 212 6.16 -12.43 4.37
N ARG A 213 6.09 -11.55 3.35
CA ARG A 213 5.03 -11.54 2.33
C ARG A 213 4.79 -12.91 1.69
N ARG A 214 5.86 -13.69 1.47
CA ARG A 214 5.80 -15.00 0.77
C ARG A 214 4.88 -16.00 1.47
N ASP A 215 4.72 -15.92 2.79
CA ASP A 215 3.95 -16.89 3.57
C ASP A 215 2.43 -16.68 3.41
N ASN A 216 2.00 -15.48 3.03
CA ASN A 216 0.57 -15.11 2.90
C ASN A 216 0.29 -14.24 1.66
N SER A 217 1.09 -14.40 0.60
CA SER A 217 1.13 -13.47 -0.55
C SER A 217 -0.21 -13.22 -1.23
N ASP A 218 -1.06 -14.24 -1.36
CA ASP A 218 -2.39 -14.10 -1.96
C ASP A 218 -3.31 -13.26 -1.08
N ARG A 219 -3.37 -13.55 0.22
CA ARG A 219 -4.23 -12.81 1.17
C ARG A 219 -3.81 -11.35 1.29
N ILE A 220 -2.51 -11.10 1.32
CA ILE A 220 -1.95 -9.74 1.35
C ILE A 220 -2.38 -8.98 0.09
N ARG A 221 -2.13 -9.53 -1.11
CA ARG A 221 -2.51 -8.87 -2.37
C ARG A 221 -4.02 -8.65 -2.50
N MET A 222 -4.83 -9.58 -2.01
CA MET A 222 -6.30 -9.42 -1.97
C MET A 222 -6.72 -8.27 -1.07
N GLN A 223 -6.11 -8.15 0.10
CA GLN A 223 -6.36 -7.06 1.04
C GLN A 223 -5.90 -5.71 0.49
N GLU A 224 -4.65 -5.60 0.03
CA GLU A 224 -4.08 -4.37 -0.56
C GLU A 224 -4.92 -3.89 -1.76
N THR A 225 -5.45 -4.84 -2.56
CA THR A 225 -6.38 -4.51 -3.65
C THR A 225 -7.68 -3.92 -3.11
N ALA A 226 -8.26 -4.48 -2.06
CA ALA A 226 -9.49 -3.97 -1.48
C ALA A 226 -9.31 -2.58 -0.86
N GLU A 227 -8.15 -2.29 -0.27
CA GLU A 227 -7.84 -0.95 0.25
C GLU A 227 -7.73 0.06 -0.88
N ILE A 228 -7.02 -0.25 -1.96
CA ILE A 228 -6.92 0.66 -3.12
C ILE A 228 -8.26 0.81 -3.84
N VAL A 229 -9.04 -0.26 -4.03
CA VAL A 229 -10.37 -0.16 -4.64
C VAL A 229 -11.32 0.62 -3.74
N GLY A 230 -11.26 0.40 -2.43
CA GLY A 230 -11.98 1.18 -1.43
C GLY A 230 -11.68 2.66 -1.59
N TRP A 231 -10.39 3.00 -1.58
CA TRP A 231 -9.91 4.37 -1.75
C TRP A 231 -10.34 4.98 -3.08
N LEU A 232 -10.23 4.24 -4.20
CA LEU A 232 -10.68 4.71 -5.52
C LEU A 232 -12.19 4.94 -5.58
N LYS A 233 -12.98 4.16 -4.86
CA LYS A 233 -14.44 4.27 -4.83
C LYS A 233 -14.92 5.41 -3.92
N SER A 234 -14.23 5.67 -2.81
CA SER A 234 -14.62 6.65 -1.81
C SER A 234 -14.02 8.04 -2.04
N ALA A 235 -12.81 8.13 -2.60
CA ALA A 235 -12.11 9.41 -2.75
C ALA A 235 -12.77 10.32 -3.80
N LYS A 236 -13.07 11.56 -3.40
CA LYS A 236 -13.46 12.66 -4.30
C LYS A 236 -12.84 13.97 -3.80
N PRO A 237 -12.09 14.72 -4.64
CA PRO A 237 -11.74 14.40 -6.02
C PRO A 237 -10.64 13.33 -6.14
N TRP A 238 -10.60 12.66 -7.29
CA TRP A 238 -9.47 11.80 -7.63
C TRP A 238 -8.25 12.68 -7.95
N ASN A 239 -7.33 12.80 -7.00
CA ASN A 239 -6.10 13.54 -7.26
C ASN A 239 -5.13 12.76 -8.17
N ASN A 240 -4.47 13.49 -9.07
CA ASN A 240 -3.56 12.95 -10.09
C ASN A 240 -2.08 13.16 -9.72
N VAL A 241 -1.77 13.24 -8.41
CA VAL A 241 -0.42 13.59 -7.90
C VAL A 241 0.67 12.69 -8.49
N PHE A 242 0.36 11.42 -8.67
CA PHE A 242 1.33 10.43 -9.14
C PHE A 242 1.01 9.90 -10.54
N GLY A 243 0.36 10.68 -11.42
CA GLY A 243 0.05 10.21 -12.80
C GLY A 243 -1.04 9.13 -12.83
N GLY A 244 -1.99 9.24 -11.90
CA GLY A 244 -3.18 8.40 -11.75
C GLY A 244 -2.99 7.23 -10.79
N TYR A 245 -1.78 7.01 -10.30
CA TYR A 245 -1.49 5.93 -9.37
C TYR A 245 -1.92 6.28 -7.93
N LYS A 246 -2.42 5.27 -7.22
CA LYS A 246 -2.53 5.24 -5.77
C LYS A 246 -1.30 4.53 -5.19
N ILE A 247 -0.79 5.02 -4.06
CA ILE A 247 0.44 4.52 -3.44
C ILE A 247 0.11 3.87 -2.09
N LEU A 248 0.66 2.69 -1.88
CA LEU A 248 0.63 1.96 -0.61
C LEU A 248 2.06 1.63 -0.21
N PHE A 249 2.46 2.09 0.98
CA PHE A 249 3.67 1.63 1.67
C PHE A 249 3.33 0.36 2.45
N ALA A 250 4.05 -0.72 2.22
CA ALA A 250 3.82 -1.97 2.94
C ALA A 250 5.05 -2.37 3.76
N GLN A 251 4.83 -2.99 4.92
CA GLN A 251 5.90 -3.68 5.65
C GLN A 251 5.44 -5.06 6.13
N ASP A 252 6.15 -6.08 5.65
CA ASP A 252 5.89 -7.49 5.93
C ASP A 252 7.06 -8.06 6.74
N GLY A 253 6.98 -7.93 8.07
CA GLY A 253 8.06 -8.24 9.00
C GLY A 253 9.27 -7.33 8.80
N HIS A 254 10.38 -7.90 8.34
CA HIS A 254 11.66 -7.21 8.12
C HIS A 254 11.86 -6.73 6.67
N GLN A 255 10.79 -6.72 5.87
CA GLN A 255 10.80 -6.35 4.46
C GLN A 255 9.77 -5.25 4.20
N ALA A 256 10.21 -4.11 3.67
CA ALA A 256 9.31 -3.09 3.17
C ALA A 256 9.07 -3.26 1.67
N TRP A 257 7.95 -2.71 1.19
CA TRP A 257 7.50 -2.75 -0.19
C TRP A 257 6.83 -1.43 -0.56
N LEU A 258 6.89 -1.07 -1.83
CA LEU A 258 6.09 0.02 -2.37
C LEU A 258 5.16 -0.52 -3.45
N VAL A 259 3.86 -0.29 -3.28
CA VAL A 259 2.81 -0.76 -4.17
C VAL A 259 2.14 0.43 -4.84
N PHE A 260 2.00 0.35 -6.17
CA PHE A 260 1.32 1.33 -6.99
C PHE A 260 0.12 0.68 -7.68
N GLY A 261 -1.07 1.21 -7.47
CA GLY A 261 -2.28 0.80 -8.18
C GLY A 261 -2.73 1.86 -9.17
N LYS A 262 -2.81 1.52 -10.46
CA LYS A 262 -3.37 2.41 -11.49
C LYS A 262 -4.64 1.84 -12.09
N PRO A 263 -5.78 2.50 -11.90
CA PRO A 263 -6.97 2.18 -12.67
C PRO A 263 -6.75 2.57 -14.15
N THR A 264 -7.16 1.68 -15.05
CA THR A 264 -7.41 2.01 -16.46
C THR A 264 -8.48 3.10 -16.58
N THR A 265 -8.53 3.80 -17.70
CA THR A 265 -9.46 4.92 -17.94
C THR A 265 -10.93 4.53 -17.75
N SER A 266 -11.31 3.28 -18.05
CA SER A 266 -12.69 2.79 -17.92
C SER A 266 -13.06 2.30 -16.51
N TYR A 267 -12.08 2.06 -15.65
CA TYR A 267 -12.27 1.47 -14.32
C TYR A 267 -13.13 2.31 -13.35
N PRO A 268 -13.07 3.66 -13.34
CA PRO A 268 -13.99 4.45 -12.52
C PRO A 268 -15.47 4.23 -12.88
N ALA A 269 -15.80 4.12 -14.17
CA ALA A 269 -17.17 3.84 -14.61
C ALA A 269 -17.62 2.44 -14.17
N TYR A 270 -16.71 1.47 -14.21
CA TYR A 270 -16.93 0.14 -13.66
C TYR A 270 -17.24 0.15 -12.16
N LEU A 271 -16.45 0.86 -11.37
CA LEU A 271 -16.71 1.00 -9.93
C LEU A 271 -18.00 1.77 -9.64
N ALA A 272 -18.39 2.70 -10.50
CA ALA A 272 -19.59 3.53 -10.34
C ALA A 272 -20.88 2.75 -10.63
N GLY A 273 -20.92 2.00 -11.72
CA GLY A 273 -22.16 1.39 -12.23
C GLY A 273 -22.02 -0.01 -12.83
N GLY A 274 -20.87 -0.68 -12.70
CA GLY A 274 -20.65 -2.02 -13.23
C GLY A 274 -20.39 -2.08 -14.73
N THR A 275 -20.22 -0.93 -15.39
CA THR A 275 -19.86 -0.83 -16.81
C THR A 275 -18.51 -1.47 -17.04
N HIS A 276 -18.46 -2.57 -17.79
CA HIS A 276 -17.20 -3.23 -18.12
C HIS A 276 -16.94 -3.15 -19.63
N THR A 277 -15.73 -2.72 -19.97
CA THR A 277 -15.17 -2.86 -21.31
C THR A 277 -14.10 -3.95 -21.29
N HIS A 278 -13.45 -4.19 -22.43
CA HIS A 278 -12.31 -5.10 -22.48
C HIS A 278 -11.11 -4.58 -21.70
N ASP A 279 -11.02 -3.27 -21.43
CA ASP A 279 -9.91 -2.60 -20.75
C ASP A 279 -10.34 -1.97 -19.41
N THR A 280 -11.07 -2.76 -18.61
CA THR A 280 -11.50 -2.38 -17.26
C THR A 280 -10.65 -3.14 -16.24
N PHE A 281 -9.54 -2.55 -15.82
CA PHE A 281 -8.61 -3.18 -14.88
C PHE A 281 -8.01 -2.18 -13.88
N LEU A 282 -7.58 -2.73 -12.74
CA LEU A 282 -6.67 -2.10 -11.81
C LEU A 282 -5.30 -2.77 -11.93
N ASP A 283 -4.32 -2.02 -12.41
CA ASP A 283 -2.96 -2.52 -12.63
C ASP A 283 -2.11 -2.28 -11.40
N MET A 284 -1.62 -3.37 -10.81
CA MET A 284 -0.80 -3.32 -9.61
C MET A 284 0.68 -3.48 -9.99
N THR A 285 1.55 -2.63 -9.45
CA THR A 285 3.00 -2.75 -9.55
C THR A 285 3.61 -2.71 -8.16
N THR A 286 4.53 -3.62 -7.86
CA THR A 286 5.16 -3.71 -6.54
C THR A 286 6.67 -3.66 -6.69
N TYR A 287 7.35 -2.84 -5.90
CA TYR A 287 8.81 -2.82 -5.79
C TYR A 287 9.23 -3.32 -4.42
N GLY A 288 10.23 -4.22 -4.41
CA GLY A 288 10.82 -4.74 -3.18
C GLY A 288 11.44 -6.12 -3.37
N PRO A 289 11.70 -6.85 -2.28
CA PRO A 289 11.67 -6.34 -0.91
C PRO A 289 12.80 -5.34 -0.67
N PHE A 290 12.50 -4.27 0.06
CA PHE A 290 13.51 -3.45 0.73
C PHE A 290 13.83 -4.12 2.07
N LYS A 291 15.07 -4.62 2.23
CA LYS A 291 15.47 -5.30 3.46
C LYS A 291 15.88 -4.25 4.49
N LEU A 292 15.22 -4.26 5.65
CA LEU A 292 15.46 -3.22 6.67
C LEU A 292 16.85 -3.30 7.31
N SER A 293 17.53 -4.44 7.17
CA SER A 293 18.88 -4.69 7.67
C SER A 293 19.99 -4.44 6.63
N VAL A 294 19.66 -3.90 5.45
CA VAL A 294 20.64 -3.65 4.38
C VAL A 294 20.70 -2.16 4.11
N ARG A 295 21.89 -1.57 4.27
CA ARG A 295 22.09 -0.12 4.21
C ARG A 295 21.65 0.46 2.87
N GLU A 296 22.00 -0.19 1.76
CA GLU A 296 21.65 0.26 0.42
C GLU A 296 20.12 0.29 0.21
N HIS A 297 19.41 -0.77 0.64
CA HIS A 297 17.96 -0.85 0.50
C HIS A 297 17.28 0.26 1.31
N ILE A 298 17.71 0.49 2.55
CA ILE A 298 17.17 1.54 3.41
C ILE A 298 17.48 2.94 2.85
N LYS A 299 18.67 3.17 2.30
CA LYS A 299 19.00 4.43 1.63
C LYS A 299 18.06 4.70 0.45
N THR A 300 17.85 3.71 -0.42
CA THR A 300 16.90 3.85 -1.54
C THR A 300 15.47 4.07 -1.04
N LEU A 301 15.04 3.37 0.02
CA LEU A 301 13.71 3.54 0.61
C LEU A 301 13.53 4.94 1.20
N CYS A 302 14.53 5.50 1.90
CA CYS A 302 14.48 6.87 2.42
C CYS A 302 14.31 7.90 1.30
N VAL A 303 15.11 7.81 0.23
CA VAL A 303 15.02 8.71 -0.92
C VAL A 303 13.66 8.58 -1.60
N LEU A 304 13.18 7.35 -1.80
CA LEU A 304 11.90 7.08 -2.43
C LEU A 304 10.73 7.65 -1.61
N SER A 305 10.71 7.42 -0.30
CA SER A 305 9.70 8.00 0.60
C SER A 305 9.74 9.52 0.62
N ALA A 306 10.94 10.12 0.66
CA ALA A 306 11.12 11.57 0.59
C ALA A 306 10.63 12.13 -0.76
N ALA A 307 10.89 11.45 -1.87
CA ALA A 307 10.41 11.85 -3.19
C ALA A 307 8.87 11.79 -3.27
N VAL A 308 8.24 10.75 -2.72
CA VAL A 308 6.77 10.65 -2.63
C VAL A 308 6.20 11.84 -1.86
N MET A 309 6.77 12.15 -0.69
CA MET A 309 6.34 13.25 0.18
C MET A 309 6.58 14.64 -0.45
N LEU A 310 7.72 14.85 -1.11
CA LEU A 310 7.98 16.08 -1.87
C LEU A 310 7.02 16.24 -3.04
N ARG A 311 6.67 15.15 -3.73
CA ARG A 311 5.71 15.21 -4.84
C ARG A 311 4.31 15.60 -4.37
N ILE A 312 3.91 15.13 -3.18
CA ILE A 312 2.68 15.57 -2.50
C ILE A 312 2.77 17.07 -2.21
N LYS A 313 3.84 17.53 -1.54
CA LYS A 313 4.04 18.95 -1.25
C LYS A 313 3.95 19.82 -2.50
N ARG A 314 4.66 19.46 -3.57
CA ARG A 314 4.68 20.21 -4.83
C ARG A 314 3.30 20.27 -5.47
N ALA A 315 2.48 19.23 -5.37
CA ALA A 315 1.11 19.24 -5.88
C ALA A 315 0.22 20.28 -5.19
N LEU A 316 0.42 20.48 -3.88
CA LEU A 316 -0.37 21.41 -3.07
C LEU A 316 0.03 22.88 -3.28
N GLN A 317 1.21 23.14 -3.82
CA GLN A 317 1.70 24.49 -4.13
C GLN A 317 1.24 25.01 -5.50
N VAL A 318 0.72 24.12 -6.35
CA VAL A 318 0.28 24.44 -7.72
C VAL A 318 -1.25 24.56 -7.80
N GLN A 319 -1.96 24.28 -6.70
CA GLN A 319 -3.41 24.46 -6.54
C GLN A 319 -3.71 25.81 -5.92
#